data_AF-A0A422P2A0-F1
#
_entry.id   AF-A0A422P2A0-F1
#
_cell.length_a   1.000
_cell.length_b   1.000
_cell.length_c   1.000
_cell.angle_alpha   90.00
_cell.angle_beta   90.00
_cell.angle_gamma   90.00
#
_symmetry.space_group_name_H-M   'P 1'
#
loop_
_entity.id
_entity.type
_entity.pdbx_description
1 polymer ?
#
loop_
_entity_poly.entity_id
_entity_poly.type
_entity_poly.pdbx_seq_one_letter_code
_entity_poly.pdbx_strand_id
1 'polypeptide(L)'
;MGVVKCEAWRNPGDGEAEPYLWDVSKLEYVLRQAAAPKATFGKQLWCVRLILRCIEKAKPHERVELRRNCHLVPTLQYFLSQSVSTPSGVRLHQRTLSVYLQLLGWDLVLDELLLMDVSTVNVLAAALGDEEHFGLNYVAVLLARRISELPHVSSILVFEDRLFDALQDLLELRQVSPVVTQHILYLFVNLSGHPKLHFKLARSRRLVFFAIETLFRVLKMEIVEQTSKKMQRVMNSVTSPADDPSVMSRRQQTLAITPELSREVGCTLKHISTVVSCTMIIANLLSFSENRTSMLSLFPEIVCALELCLSQKVSVRLWEVARCATDYLHEDKTMMEMQLLMHLESPKLEDRTVTNGVCK
;
A
#
# COMPACT_ATOMS: atom_id res chain seq x y z
N MET A 1 40.03 17.05 -38.61
CA MET A 1 39.77 17.06 -37.15
C MET A 1 39.22 18.42 -36.78
N GLY A 2 37.90 18.56 -36.69
CA GLY A 2 37.24 19.78 -36.23
C GLY A 2 36.71 19.54 -34.82
N VAL A 3 37.20 20.29 -33.84
CA VAL A 3 36.62 20.34 -32.49
C VAL A 3 35.23 20.95 -32.64
N VAL A 4 34.18 20.13 -32.52
CA VAL A 4 32.80 20.62 -32.44
C VAL A 4 32.73 21.48 -31.19
N LYS A 5 32.58 22.79 -31.38
CA LYS A 5 32.40 23.75 -30.29
C LYS A 5 31.15 23.35 -29.52
N CYS A 6 31.35 23.06 -28.22
CA CYS A 6 30.29 22.80 -27.26
C CYS A 6 29.43 24.06 -27.15
N GLU A 7 28.25 24.06 -27.76
CA GLU A 7 27.30 25.17 -27.64
C GLU A 7 26.93 25.35 -26.17
N ALA A 8 27.06 26.58 -25.67
CA ALA A 8 26.78 26.94 -24.29
C ALA A 8 25.29 26.70 -23.98
N TRP A 9 25.02 25.71 -23.13
CA TRP A 9 23.68 25.43 -22.63
C TRP A 9 23.23 26.61 -21.74
N ARG A 10 22.13 27.26 -22.12
CA ARG A 10 21.57 28.42 -21.41
C ARG A 10 20.88 28.00 -20.11
N ASN A 11 20.92 28.91 -19.13
CA ASN A 11 20.18 28.76 -17.87
C ASN A 11 18.65 28.87 -18.13
N PRO A 12 17.82 28.20 -17.33
CA PRO A 12 16.36 28.19 -17.47
C PRO A 12 15.65 29.52 -17.15
N GLY A 13 16.38 30.65 -17.06
CA GLY A 13 15.78 31.99 -17.02
C GLY A 13 15.43 32.55 -18.40
N ASP A 14 15.90 31.91 -19.47
CA ASP A 14 15.75 32.38 -20.84
C ASP A 14 14.53 31.76 -21.54
N GLY A 15 13.33 32.09 -21.08
CA GLY A 15 12.08 31.92 -21.83
C GLY A 15 11.55 30.50 -21.98
N GLU A 16 10.23 30.38 -21.88
CA GLU A 16 9.48 29.15 -22.17
C GLU A 16 9.55 28.81 -23.65
N ALA A 17 10.58 28.07 -24.04
CA ALA A 17 10.52 27.15 -25.16
C ALA A 17 10.90 25.78 -24.61
N GLU A 18 10.09 24.75 -24.84
CA GLU A 18 10.56 23.36 -24.76
C GLU A 18 11.23 23.01 -26.09
N PRO A 19 12.56 22.74 -26.17
CA PRO A 19 13.13 22.25 -27.42
C PRO A 19 14.25 21.24 -27.15
N TYR A 20 13.99 20.14 -26.44
CA TYR A 20 15.00 19.07 -26.36
C TYR A 20 14.38 17.71 -26.67
N LEU A 21 14.64 17.25 -27.91
CA LEU A 21 14.66 15.84 -28.27
C LEU A 21 15.64 15.14 -27.32
N TRP A 22 15.10 14.22 -26.52
CA TRP A 22 15.82 13.46 -25.52
C TRP A 22 16.81 12.50 -26.19
N ASP A 23 17.98 12.30 -25.58
CA ASP A 23 19.03 11.41 -26.06
C ASP A 23 19.80 10.85 -24.86
N VAL A 24 19.80 9.52 -24.70
CA VAL A 24 20.45 8.81 -23.58
C VAL A 24 21.97 9.00 -23.59
N SER A 25 22.57 9.22 -24.76
CA SER A 25 24.01 9.50 -24.88
C SER A 25 24.44 10.78 -24.16
N LYS A 26 23.49 11.69 -23.88
CA LYS A 26 23.75 12.96 -23.18
C LYS A 26 23.54 12.87 -21.66
N LEU A 27 23.08 11.73 -21.13
CA LEU A 27 22.78 11.59 -19.71
C LEU A 27 24.02 11.83 -18.83
N GLU A 28 25.18 11.31 -19.23
CA GLU A 28 26.42 11.47 -18.46
C GLU A 28 26.77 12.95 -18.28
N TYR A 29 26.57 13.77 -19.32
CA TYR A 29 26.78 15.21 -19.24
C TYR A 29 25.81 15.88 -18.26
N VAL A 30 24.53 15.49 -18.29
CA VAL A 30 23.50 16.00 -17.37
C VAL A 30 23.84 15.65 -15.91
N LEU A 31 24.30 14.43 -15.65
CA LEU A 31 24.71 13.96 -14.33
C LEU A 31 25.92 14.74 -13.79
N ARG A 32 26.93 14.99 -14.65
CA ARG A 32 28.09 15.82 -14.28
C ARG A 32 27.70 17.26 -13.98
N GLN A 33 26.74 17.82 -14.72
CA GLN A 33 26.22 19.17 -14.46
C GLN A 33 25.43 19.26 -13.15
N ALA A 34 24.69 18.22 -12.81
CA ALA A 34 23.89 18.12 -11.61
C ALA A 34 24.74 18.12 -10.32
N ALA A 35 25.86 17.41 -10.36
CA ALA A 35 26.78 17.26 -9.23
C ALA A 35 27.89 18.33 -9.19
N ALA A 36 27.81 19.38 -10.01
CA ALA A 36 28.85 20.40 -10.06
C ALA A 36 28.89 21.22 -8.75
N PRO A 37 30.09 21.60 -8.23
CA PRO A 37 30.26 22.26 -6.92
C PRO A 37 29.53 23.60 -6.69
N LYS A 38 28.93 24.18 -7.74
CA LYS A 38 28.17 25.44 -7.70
C LYS A 38 26.78 25.31 -8.35
N ALA A 39 26.28 24.08 -8.50
CA ALA A 39 24.95 23.85 -9.05
C ALA A 39 23.89 24.44 -8.10
N THR A 40 23.10 25.38 -8.61
CA THR A 40 21.96 25.92 -7.87
C THR A 40 20.82 24.90 -7.81
N PHE A 41 19.91 25.03 -6.85
CA PHE A 41 18.68 24.21 -6.80
C PHE A 41 17.90 24.24 -8.12
N GLY A 42 17.83 25.39 -8.79
CA GLY A 42 17.18 25.49 -10.11
C GLY A 42 17.83 24.59 -11.16
N LYS A 43 19.17 24.51 -11.16
CA LYS A 43 19.92 23.62 -12.05
C LYS A 43 19.73 22.15 -11.69
N GLN A 44 19.76 21.80 -10.40
CA GLN A 44 19.50 20.43 -9.94
C GLN A 44 18.07 19.97 -10.28
N LEU A 45 17.07 20.83 -10.07
CA LEU A 45 15.67 20.59 -10.45
C LEU A 45 15.49 20.38 -11.95
N TRP A 46 16.23 21.13 -12.77
CA TRP A 46 16.24 20.93 -14.20
C TRP A 46 16.89 19.59 -14.58
N CYS A 47 18.04 19.25 -13.99
CA CYS A 47 18.71 17.98 -14.24
C CYS A 47 17.84 16.78 -13.84
N VAL A 48 17.22 16.77 -12.65
CA VAL A 48 16.36 15.64 -12.23
C VAL A 48 15.15 15.47 -13.14
N ARG A 49 14.58 16.58 -13.66
CA ARG A 49 13.49 16.52 -14.65
C ARG A 49 13.95 15.88 -15.95
N LEU A 50 15.16 16.17 -16.41
CA LEU A 50 15.73 15.53 -17.60
C LEU A 50 16.02 14.05 -17.35
N ILE A 51 16.62 13.70 -16.21
CA ILE A 51 16.87 12.31 -15.82
C ILE A 51 15.57 11.50 -15.83
N LEU A 52 14.51 12.04 -15.23
CA LEU A 52 13.19 11.39 -15.21
C LEU A 52 12.64 11.18 -16.63
N ARG A 53 12.68 12.22 -17.48
CA ARG A 53 12.25 12.11 -18.89
C ARG A 53 13.07 11.07 -19.67
N CYS A 54 14.39 11.00 -19.44
CA CYS A 54 15.25 9.98 -20.05
C CYS A 54 14.80 8.57 -19.67
N ILE A 55 14.50 8.34 -18.40
CA ILE A 55 14.07 7.04 -17.88
C ILE A 55 12.69 6.65 -18.43
N GLU A 56 11.73 7.59 -18.44
CA GLU A 56 10.37 7.34 -18.93
C GLU A 56 10.31 7.05 -20.45
N LYS A 57 11.23 7.64 -21.22
CA LYS A 57 11.27 7.50 -22.69
C LYS A 57 12.27 6.46 -23.19
N ALA A 58 13.13 5.94 -22.31
CA ALA A 58 14.15 4.96 -22.69
C ALA A 58 13.55 3.68 -23.27
N LYS A 59 14.03 3.32 -24.45
CA LYS A 59 13.77 2.03 -25.09
C LYS A 59 14.44 0.89 -24.31
N PRO A 60 14.00 -0.36 -24.45
CA PRO A 60 14.54 -1.48 -23.68
C PRO A 60 16.08 -1.64 -23.74
N HIS A 61 16.71 -1.39 -24.89
CA HIS A 61 18.16 -1.45 -25.03
C HIS A 61 18.87 -0.28 -24.33
N GLU A 62 18.31 0.93 -24.38
CA GLU A 62 18.83 2.12 -23.70
C GLU A 62 18.77 1.98 -22.17
N ARG A 63 17.78 1.22 -21.63
CA ARG A 63 17.71 0.92 -20.19
C ARG A 63 18.93 0.15 -19.69
N VAL A 64 19.59 -0.64 -20.54
CA VAL A 64 20.84 -1.33 -20.19
C VAL A 64 21.95 -0.30 -19.94
N GLU A 65 22.03 0.72 -20.78
CA GLU A 65 23.03 1.80 -20.64
C GLU A 65 22.77 2.65 -19.40
N LEU A 66 21.50 2.98 -19.14
CA LEU A 66 21.09 3.70 -17.92
C LEU A 66 21.51 2.95 -16.65
N ARG A 67 21.28 1.63 -16.59
CA ARG A 67 21.70 0.78 -15.46
C ARG A 67 23.21 0.74 -15.26
N ARG A 68 23.98 0.83 -16.33
CA ARG A 68 25.46 0.79 -16.29
C ARG A 68 26.09 2.14 -15.98
N ASN A 69 25.30 3.22 -15.93
CA ASN A 69 25.84 4.54 -15.67
C ASN A 69 26.23 4.69 -14.18
N CYS A 70 27.53 4.66 -13.92
CA CYS A 70 28.09 4.73 -12.56
C CYS A 70 27.83 6.07 -11.85
N HIS A 71 27.41 7.12 -12.56
CA HIS A 71 27.13 8.43 -11.97
C HIS A 71 25.65 8.63 -11.61
N LEU A 72 24.74 7.76 -12.09
CA LEU A 72 23.31 7.93 -11.87
C LEU A 72 22.95 7.86 -10.38
N VAL A 73 23.24 6.73 -9.73
CA VAL A 73 22.89 6.53 -8.30
C VAL A 73 23.56 7.57 -7.39
N PRO A 74 24.88 7.85 -7.50
CA PRO A 74 25.51 8.89 -6.68
C PRO A 74 24.90 10.28 -6.86
N THR A 75 24.50 10.65 -8.08
CA THR A 75 23.86 11.95 -8.34
C THR A 75 22.48 12.03 -7.68
N LEU A 76 21.71 10.95 -7.74
CA LEU A 76 20.40 10.88 -7.10
C LEU A 76 20.53 10.95 -5.56
N GLN A 77 21.48 10.22 -4.98
CA GLN A 77 21.79 10.31 -3.54
C GLN A 77 22.23 11.73 -3.15
N TYR A 78 23.05 12.38 -3.98
CA TYR A 78 23.43 13.77 -3.77
C TYR A 78 22.22 14.72 -3.75
N PHE A 79 21.22 14.52 -4.62
CA PHE A 79 19.97 15.28 -4.58
C PHE A 79 19.16 15.06 -3.30
N LEU A 80 19.07 13.81 -2.84
CA LEU A 80 18.39 13.49 -1.56
C LEU A 80 19.12 14.07 -0.34
N SER A 81 20.44 14.27 -0.43
CA SER A 81 21.21 14.91 0.64
C SER A 81 21.02 16.43 0.74
N GLN A 82 20.39 17.06 -0.26
CA GLN A 82 20.13 18.51 -0.23
C GLN A 82 19.07 18.86 0.81
N SER A 83 19.16 20.07 1.38
CA SER A 83 18.23 20.52 2.42
C SER A 83 16.79 20.61 1.91
N VAL A 84 15.85 20.08 2.70
CA VAL A 84 14.40 20.13 2.46
C VAL A 84 13.72 21.39 3.01
N SER A 85 14.45 22.24 3.75
CA SER A 85 13.92 23.45 4.42
C SER A 85 13.35 24.52 3.49
N THR A 86 13.43 24.32 2.17
CA THR A 86 12.94 25.26 1.16
C THR A 86 11.97 24.57 0.20
N PRO A 87 11.00 25.30 -0.40
CA PRO A 87 10.09 24.72 -1.41
C PRO A 87 10.80 24.13 -2.63
N SER A 88 12.02 24.59 -2.93
CA SER A 88 12.85 24.04 -4.00
C SER A 88 13.50 22.72 -3.59
N GLY A 89 13.91 22.59 -2.32
CA GLY A 89 14.41 21.35 -1.72
C GLY A 89 13.35 20.25 -1.70
N VAL A 90 12.14 20.57 -1.21
CA VAL A 90 10.98 19.65 -1.24
C VAL A 90 10.70 19.15 -2.65
N ARG A 91 10.67 20.07 -3.64
CA ARG A 91 10.46 19.70 -5.04
C ARG A 91 11.58 18.84 -5.60
N LEU A 92 12.83 19.08 -5.20
CA LEU A 92 13.97 18.28 -5.63
C LEU A 92 13.87 16.86 -5.09
N HIS A 93 13.54 16.70 -3.80
CA HIS A 93 13.29 15.40 -3.18
C HIS A 93 12.14 14.68 -3.85
N GLN A 94 10.99 15.34 -4.05
CA GLN A 94 9.83 14.76 -4.71
C GLN A 94 10.17 14.22 -6.12
N ARG A 95 10.87 15.00 -6.93
CA ARG A 95 11.28 14.58 -8.29
C ARG A 95 12.32 13.47 -8.25
N THR A 96 13.22 13.50 -7.27
CA THR A 96 14.24 12.46 -7.10
C THR A 96 13.58 11.15 -6.70
N LEU A 97 12.67 11.12 -5.72
CA LEU A 97 11.89 9.92 -5.39
C LEU A 97 11.03 9.42 -6.55
N SER A 98 10.54 10.32 -7.41
CA SER A 98 9.86 9.92 -8.65
C SER A 98 10.79 9.20 -9.63
N VAL A 99 12.07 9.59 -9.69
CA VAL A 99 13.09 8.86 -10.46
C VAL A 99 13.32 7.46 -9.88
N TYR A 100 13.47 7.34 -8.55
CA TYR A 100 13.57 6.04 -7.89
C TYR A 100 12.39 5.13 -8.23
N LEU A 101 11.17 5.67 -8.15
CA LEU A 101 9.93 4.94 -8.47
C LEU A 101 9.96 4.36 -9.89
N GLN A 102 10.51 5.09 -10.87
CA GLN A 102 10.61 4.62 -12.26
C GLN A 102 11.74 3.61 -12.48
N LEU A 103 12.84 3.69 -11.72
CA LEU A 103 13.98 2.79 -11.84
C LEU A 103 13.73 1.42 -11.17
N LEU A 104 12.94 1.40 -10.10
CA LEU A 104 12.72 0.19 -9.30
C LEU A 104 12.04 -0.95 -10.08
N GLY A 105 12.63 -2.13 -9.98
CA GLY A 105 12.21 -3.36 -10.65
C GLY A 105 12.74 -3.49 -12.07
N TRP A 106 13.69 -2.64 -12.49
CA TRP A 106 14.41 -2.84 -13.75
C TRP A 106 15.49 -3.91 -13.63
N ASP A 107 16.14 -4.00 -12.46
CA ASP A 107 17.27 -4.89 -12.22
C ASP A 107 17.51 -5.06 -10.71
N LEU A 108 17.77 -6.29 -10.27
CA LEU A 108 17.96 -6.62 -8.85
C LEU A 108 19.14 -5.86 -8.22
N VAL A 109 20.27 -5.76 -8.93
CA VAL A 109 21.48 -5.08 -8.42
C VAL A 109 21.23 -3.58 -8.32
N LEU A 110 20.53 -3.00 -9.30
CA LEU A 110 20.18 -1.58 -9.24
C LEU A 110 19.20 -1.29 -8.09
N ASP A 111 18.20 -2.15 -7.87
CA ASP A 111 17.24 -1.99 -6.78
C ASP A 111 17.94 -1.99 -5.41
N GLU A 112 18.88 -2.91 -5.20
CA GLU A 112 19.71 -2.95 -4.00
C GLU A 112 20.57 -1.69 -3.87
N LEU A 113 21.25 -1.24 -4.93
CA LEU A 113 22.07 -0.03 -4.88
C LEU A 113 21.26 1.24 -4.57
N LEU A 114 20.02 1.32 -5.05
CA LEU A 114 19.14 2.45 -4.77
C LEU A 114 18.70 2.44 -3.29
N LEU A 115 18.37 1.27 -2.72
CA LEU A 115 17.69 1.19 -1.43
C LEU A 115 18.60 0.88 -0.23
N MET A 116 19.80 0.31 -0.44
CA MET A 116 20.71 -0.07 0.65
C MET A 116 21.49 1.11 1.26
N ASP A 117 21.29 2.33 0.75
CA ASP A 117 21.84 3.54 1.36
C ASP A 117 20.96 4.03 2.52
N VAL A 118 21.54 4.11 3.71
CA VAL A 118 20.88 4.57 4.94
C VAL A 118 20.33 5.99 4.78
N SER A 119 20.99 6.85 4.00
CA SER A 119 20.52 8.22 3.78
C SER A 119 19.20 8.22 3.00
N THR A 120 19.13 7.43 1.93
CA THR A 120 17.92 7.23 1.12
C THR A 120 16.77 6.69 1.97
N VAL A 121 17.02 5.69 2.81
CA VAL A 121 16.03 5.13 3.76
C VAL A 121 15.49 6.19 4.70
N ASN A 122 16.36 7.00 5.31
CA ASN A 122 15.96 8.07 6.20
C ASN A 122 15.13 9.14 5.49
N VAL A 123 15.50 9.51 4.27
CA VAL A 123 14.74 10.47 3.46
C VAL A 123 13.36 9.92 3.10
N LEU A 124 13.26 8.63 2.77
CA LEU A 124 11.96 7.99 2.53
C LEU A 124 11.10 7.98 3.80
N ALA A 125 11.65 7.62 4.96
CA ALA A 125 10.92 7.64 6.23
C ALA A 125 10.42 9.04 6.58
N ALA A 126 11.27 10.06 6.44
CA ALA A 126 10.89 11.45 6.68
C ALA A 126 9.79 11.91 5.71
N ALA A 127 9.88 11.55 4.43
CA ALA A 127 8.87 11.90 3.43
C ALA A 127 7.52 11.21 3.68
N LEU A 128 7.52 9.96 4.19
CA LEU A 128 6.30 9.25 4.58
C LEU A 128 5.61 9.90 5.80
N GLY A 129 6.38 10.49 6.71
CA GLY A 129 5.88 11.25 7.86
C GLY A 129 5.64 12.75 7.58
N ASP A 130 5.83 13.22 6.36
CA ASP A 130 5.69 14.64 6.02
C ASP A 130 4.21 15.03 5.87
N GLU A 131 3.68 15.73 6.88
CA GLU A 131 2.30 16.25 6.91
C GLU A 131 2.15 17.60 6.19
N GLU A 132 3.24 18.33 5.98
CA GLU A 132 3.22 19.68 5.39
C GLU A 132 3.22 19.62 3.86
N HIS A 133 3.93 18.65 3.29
CA HIS A 133 4.21 18.55 1.86
C HIS A 133 3.50 17.34 1.22
N PHE A 134 2.18 17.42 1.05
CA PHE A 134 1.35 16.35 0.47
C PHE A 134 1.89 15.76 -0.84
N GLY A 135 2.48 16.58 -1.71
CA GLY A 135 3.04 16.11 -2.99
C GLY A 135 4.29 15.23 -2.83
N LEU A 136 5.11 15.50 -1.82
CA LEU A 136 6.28 14.68 -1.47
C LEU A 136 5.82 13.39 -0.79
N ASN A 137 4.93 13.50 0.20
CA ASN A 137 4.32 12.35 0.89
C ASN A 137 3.65 11.38 -0.10
N TYR A 138 2.88 11.90 -1.06
CA TYR A 138 2.23 11.09 -2.08
C TYR A 138 3.22 10.23 -2.88
N VAL A 139 4.32 10.83 -3.35
CA VAL A 139 5.35 10.11 -4.10
C VAL A 139 6.08 9.09 -3.20
N ALA A 140 6.31 9.42 -1.93
CA ALA A 140 6.89 8.50 -0.96
C ALA A 140 6.00 7.27 -0.74
N VAL A 141 4.68 7.44 -0.61
CA VAL A 141 3.72 6.33 -0.52
C VAL A 141 3.75 5.46 -1.77
N LEU A 142 3.78 6.07 -2.97
CA LEU A 142 3.90 5.32 -4.22
C LEU A 142 5.21 4.53 -4.30
N LEU A 143 6.32 5.14 -3.86
CA LEU A 143 7.63 4.50 -3.82
C LEU A 143 7.66 3.33 -2.84
N ALA A 144 7.17 3.52 -1.62
CA ALA A 144 7.06 2.45 -0.62
C ALA A 144 6.16 1.30 -1.13
N ARG A 145 5.05 1.63 -1.82
CA ARG A 145 4.22 0.61 -2.46
C ARG A 145 5.01 -0.16 -3.52
N ARG A 146 5.77 0.54 -4.37
CA ARG A 146 6.60 -0.13 -5.39
C ARG A 146 7.65 -1.04 -4.76
N ILE A 147 8.30 -0.60 -3.68
CA ILE A 147 9.27 -1.43 -2.94
C ILE A 147 8.59 -2.68 -2.37
N SER A 148 7.35 -2.57 -1.87
CA SER A 148 6.61 -3.73 -1.35
C SER A 148 6.30 -4.80 -2.42
N GLU A 149 6.26 -4.42 -3.70
CA GLU A 149 6.05 -5.35 -4.82
C GLU A 149 7.31 -6.14 -5.20
N LEU A 150 8.47 -5.78 -4.63
CA LEU A 150 9.78 -6.34 -4.97
C LEU A 150 10.30 -7.21 -3.81
N PRO A 151 10.14 -8.55 -3.86
CA PRO A 151 10.42 -9.42 -2.72
C PRO A 151 11.86 -9.32 -2.18
N HIS A 152 12.85 -9.10 -3.05
CA HIS A 152 14.26 -9.02 -2.68
C HIS A 152 14.63 -7.79 -1.82
N VAL A 153 13.88 -6.69 -1.93
CA VAL A 153 14.15 -5.44 -1.19
C VAL A 153 13.03 -5.03 -0.24
N SER A 154 11.83 -5.63 -0.36
CA SER A 154 10.65 -5.30 0.46
C SER A 154 10.88 -5.37 1.97
N SER A 155 11.85 -6.18 2.41
CA SER A 155 12.23 -6.32 3.82
C SER A 155 12.68 -5.02 4.47
N ILE A 156 13.24 -4.08 3.68
CA ILE A 156 13.69 -2.77 4.19
C ILE A 156 12.54 -1.97 4.82
N LEU A 157 11.32 -2.11 4.29
CA LEU A 157 10.14 -1.39 4.78
C LEU A 157 9.68 -1.87 6.17
N VAL A 158 10.10 -3.07 6.57
CA VAL A 158 9.63 -3.72 7.80
C VAL A 158 10.72 -3.81 8.85
N PHE A 159 11.98 -4.06 8.46
CA PHE A 159 13.08 -4.20 9.42
C PHE A 159 13.79 -2.89 9.77
N GLU A 160 13.69 -1.85 8.92
CA GLU A 160 14.12 -0.50 9.31
C GLU A 160 13.03 0.15 10.16
N ASP A 161 13.25 0.25 11.47
CA ASP A 161 12.21 0.64 12.43
C ASP A 161 11.60 2.01 12.12
N ARG A 162 12.41 2.99 11.69
CA ARG A 162 11.90 4.32 11.29
C ARG A 162 10.95 4.27 10.10
N LEU A 163 11.24 3.43 9.10
CA LEU A 163 10.33 3.24 7.96
C LEU A 163 9.07 2.52 8.43
N PHE A 164 9.22 1.48 9.23
CA PHE A 164 8.09 0.68 9.68
C PHE A 164 7.14 1.47 10.59
N ASP A 165 7.67 2.35 11.44
CA ASP A 165 6.89 3.27 12.27
C ASP A 165 6.14 4.28 11.39
N ALA A 166 6.83 4.94 10.46
CA ALA A 166 6.20 5.88 9.52
C ALA A 166 5.08 5.21 8.70
N LEU A 167 5.27 3.96 8.26
CA LEU A 167 4.23 3.20 7.55
C LEU A 167 3.02 2.88 8.42
N GLN A 168 3.22 2.59 9.71
CA GLN A 168 2.12 2.36 10.65
C GLN A 168 1.38 3.67 10.95
N ASP A 169 2.09 4.80 11.07
CA ASP A 169 1.49 6.12 11.26
C ASP A 169 0.55 6.47 10.09
N LEU A 170 0.93 6.12 8.85
CA LEU A 170 0.08 6.30 7.66
C LEU A 170 -1.28 5.59 7.74
N LEU A 171 -1.41 4.49 8.49
CA LEU A 171 -2.69 3.80 8.69
C LEU A 171 -3.64 4.63 9.58
N GLU A 172 -3.09 5.39 10.50
CA GLU A 172 -3.84 6.14 11.50
C GLU A 172 -4.22 7.56 11.01
N LEU A 173 -3.59 8.04 9.94
CA LEU A 173 -3.88 9.35 9.33
C LEU A 173 -5.30 9.40 8.74
N ARG A 174 -6.21 10.09 9.46
CA ARG A 174 -7.63 10.19 9.09
C ARG A 174 -7.94 11.11 7.91
N GLN A 175 -6.99 11.95 7.47
CA GLN A 175 -7.21 12.98 6.44
C GLN A 175 -6.59 12.65 5.07
N VAL A 176 -6.33 11.36 4.81
CA VAL A 176 -5.71 10.92 3.56
C VAL A 176 -6.76 10.72 2.47
N SER A 177 -6.43 11.10 1.22
CA SER A 177 -7.34 10.90 0.10
C SER A 177 -7.60 9.40 -0.15
N PRO A 178 -8.81 9.00 -0.62
CA PRO A 178 -9.14 7.58 -0.83
C PRO A 178 -8.16 6.82 -1.73
N VAL A 179 -7.59 7.51 -2.72
CA VAL A 179 -6.59 6.95 -3.65
C VAL A 179 -5.30 6.59 -2.90
N VAL A 180 -4.86 7.46 -1.99
CA VAL A 180 -3.65 7.23 -1.20
C VAL A 180 -3.88 6.15 -0.16
N THR A 181 -5.04 6.14 0.49
CA THR A 181 -5.44 5.03 1.39
C THR A 181 -5.39 3.69 0.67
N GLN A 182 -5.85 3.63 -0.58
CA GLN A 182 -5.77 2.40 -1.37
C GLN A 182 -4.32 1.96 -1.63
N HIS A 183 -3.41 2.90 -1.90
CA HIS A 183 -1.98 2.58 -2.07
C HIS A 183 -1.34 2.08 -0.77
N ILE A 184 -1.65 2.70 0.38
CA ILE A 184 -1.18 2.27 1.70
C ILE A 184 -1.67 0.85 1.99
N LEU A 185 -2.97 0.57 1.76
CA LEU A 185 -3.53 -0.76 1.99
C LEU A 185 -2.89 -1.81 1.09
N TYR A 186 -2.67 -1.52 -0.20
CA TYR A 186 -1.99 -2.47 -1.08
C TYR A 186 -0.53 -2.73 -0.69
N LEU A 187 0.17 -1.71 -0.19
CA LEU A 187 1.49 -1.89 0.41
C LEU A 187 1.43 -2.93 1.53
N PHE A 188 0.51 -2.79 2.48
CA PHE A 188 0.40 -3.75 3.58
C PHE A 188 -0.08 -5.13 3.13
N VAL A 189 -0.95 -5.23 2.12
CA VAL A 189 -1.31 -6.52 1.51
C VAL A 189 -0.07 -7.24 0.97
N ASN A 190 0.80 -6.53 0.24
CA ASN A 190 2.04 -7.09 -0.31
C ASN A 190 3.00 -7.52 0.80
N LEU A 191 3.22 -6.65 1.80
CA LEU A 191 4.10 -6.94 2.92
C LEU A 191 3.62 -8.16 3.72
N SER A 192 2.32 -8.24 4.02
CA SER A 192 1.73 -9.38 4.75
C SER A 192 1.79 -10.68 3.96
N GLY A 193 1.78 -10.61 2.62
CA GLY A 193 1.96 -11.78 1.75
C GLY A 193 3.40 -12.26 1.64
N HIS A 194 4.37 -11.51 2.16
CA HIS A 194 5.79 -11.88 2.05
C HIS A 194 6.20 -12.90 3.14
N PRO A 195 6.78 -14.06 2.76
CA PRO A 195 7.06 -15.17 3.67
C PRO A 195 8.14 -14.88 4.71
N LYS A 196 8.87 -13.76 4.62
CA LYS A 196 9.87 -13.36 5.63
C LYS A 196 9.41 -12.23 6.56
N LEU A 197 8.29 -11.56 6.24
CA LEU A 197 7.87 -10.33 6.93
C LEU A 197 6.65 -10.55 7.82
N HIS A 198 5.85 -11.58 7.50
CA HIS A 198 4.59 -11.88 8.18
C HIS A 198 4.71 -11.95 9.71
N PHE A 199 5.86 -12.40 10.25
CA PHE A 199 6.06 -12.57 11.69
C PHE A 199 6.11 -11.23 12.45
N LYS A 200 6.82 -10.23 11.91
CA LYS A 200 6.86 -8.87 12.50
C LYS A 200 5.51 -8.17 12.31
N LEU A 201 4.88 -8.36 11.14
CA LEU A 201 3.59 -7.77 10.81
C LEU A 201 2.45 -8.32 11.68
N ALA A 202 2.39 -9.64 11.92
CA ALA A 202 1.37 -10.27 12.78
C ALA A 202 1.46 -9.82 14.24
N ARG A 203 2.64 -9.39 14.70
CA ARG A 203 2.86 -8.83 16.04
C ARG A 203 2.59 -7.33 16.12
N SER A 204 2.45 -6.64 14.99
CA SER A 204 2.05 -5.24 14.99
C SER A 204 0.57 -5.15 15.34
N ARG A 205 0.31 -4.85 16.62
CA ARG A 205 -1.03 -4.56 17.12
C ARG A 205 -1.69 -3.43 16.33
N ARG A 206 -0.94 -2.37 15.99
CA ARG A 206 -1.44 -1.23 15.21
C ARG A 206 -2.02 -1.68 13.88
N LEU A 207 -1.28 -2.50 13.12
CA LEU A 207 -1.74 -3.01 11.83
C LEU A 207 -2.99 -3.90 11.96
N VAL A 208 -2.95 -4.88 12.88
CA VAL A 208 -4.04 -5.84 13.02
C VAL A 208 -5.31 -5.17 13.54
N PHE A 209 -5.21 -4.30 14.56
CA PHE A 209 -6.35 -3.55 15.06
C PHE A 209 -6.91 -2.61 13.99
N PHE A 210 -6.06 -1.88 13.26
CA PHE A 210 -6.52 -1.03 12.16
C PHE A 210 -7.33 -1.82 11.13
N ALA A 211 -6.87 -3.02 10.76
CA ALA A 211 -7.58 -3.87 9.81
C ALA A 211 -8.94 -4.29 10.36
N ILE A 212 -9.00 -4.83 11.58
CA ILE A 212 -10.24 -5.29 12.25
C ILE A 212 -11.23 -4.12 12.43
N GLU A 213 -10.78 -2.99 12.97
CA GLU A 213 -11.61 -1.80 13.16
C GLU A 213 -12.14 -1.27 11.84
N THR A 214 -11.34 -1.28 10.78
CA THR A 214 -11.78 -0.85 9.45
C THR A 214 -12.84 -1.79 8.88
N LEU A 215 -12.71 -3.10 9.07
CA LEU A 215 -13.75 -4.07 8.71
C LEU A 215 -15.06 -3.74 9.44
N PHE A 216 -15.04 -3.61 10.76
CA PHE A 216 -16.26 -3.30 11.53
C PHE A 216 -16.87 -1.96 11.14
N ARG A 217 -16.05 -0.91 11.06
CA ARG A 217 -16.50 0.45 10.73
C ARG A 217 -17.20 0.50 9.39
N VAL A 218 -16.61 -0.12 8.36
CA VAL A 218 -17.17 -0.06 7.00
C VAL A 218 -18.35 -1.00 6.84
N LEU A 219 -18.26 -2.23 7.34
CA LEU A 219 -19.32 -3.23 7.15
C LEU A 219 -20.61 -2.89 7.90
N LYS A 220 -20.51 -2.11 8.99
CA LYS A 220 -21.66 -1.58 9.74
C LYS A 220 -22.17 -0.22 9.21
N MET A 221 -21.60 0.31 8.11
CA MET A 221 -22.16 1.51 7.49
C MET A 221 -23.53 1.20 6.90
N GLU A 222 -24.51 2.07 7.15
CA GLU A 222 -25.88 1.90 6.69
C GLU A 222 -25.97 1.67 5.17
N ILE A 223 -25.18 2.41 4.37
CA ILE A 223 -25.16 2.26 2.91
C ILE A 223 -24.72 0.85 2.47
N VAL A 224 -23.78 0.23 3.19
CA VAL A 224 -23.27 -1.11 2.90
C VAL A 224 -24.33 -2.15 3.25
N GLU A 225 -24.92 -2.05 4.44
CA GLU A 225 -25.97 -2.97 4.88
C GLU A 225 -27.21 -2.92 4.00
N GLN A 226 -27.69 -1.72 3.66
CA GLN A 226 -28.86 -1.53 2.80
C GLN A 226 -28.61 -2.10 1.40
N THR A 227 -27.45 -1.80 0.80
CA THR A 227 -27.08 -2.31 -0.52
C THR A 227 -26.96 -3.83 -0.52
N SER A 228 -26.37 -4.40 0.54
CA SER A 228 -26.26 -5.85 0.72
C SER A 228 -27.63 -6.54 0.82
N LYS A 229 -28.55 -5.99 1.62
CA LYS A 229 -29.94 -6.47 1.72
C LYS A 229 -30.68 -6.37 0.38
N LYS A 230 -30.51 -5.27 -0.36
CA LYS A 230 -31.10 -5.10 -1.71
C LYS A 230 -30.54 -6.16 -2.67
N MET A 231 -29.22 -6.38 -2.67
CA MET A 231 -28.59 -7.39 -3.52
C MET A 231 -29.05 -8.81 -3.19
N GLN A 232 -29.20 -9.15 -1.90
CA GLN A 232 -29.75 -10.44 -1.48
C GLN A 232 -31.17 -10.67 -2.02
N ARG A 233 -32.04 -9.65 -1.98
CA ARG A 233 -33.40 -9.76 -2.56
C ARG A 233 -33.34 -10.01 -4.06
N VAL A 234 -32.46 -9.32 -4.78
CA VAL A 234 -32.24 -9.54 -6.22
C VAL A 234 -31.77 -10.98 -6.47
N MET A 235 -30.75 -11.45 -5.75
CA MET A 235 -30.27 -12.83 -5.88
C MET A 235 -31.38 -13.85 -5.63
N ASN A 236 -32.14 -13.69 -4.54
CA ASN A 236 -33.24 -14.60 -4.19
C ASN A 236 -34.34 -14.62 -5.24
N SER A 237 -34.63 -13.48 -5.89
CA SER A 237 -35.62 -13.39 -6.97
C SER A 237 -35.20 -14.11 -8.25
N VAL A 238 -33.90 -14.29 -8.49
CA VAL A 238 -33.35 -15.03 -9.64
C VAL A 238 -33.40 -16.55 -9.42
N THR A 239 -33.36 -16.99 -8.15
CA THR A 239 -33.32 -18.41 -7.76
C THR A 239 -34.68 -19.05 -7.50
N SER A 240 -35.80 -18.44 -7.92
CA SER A 240 -37.11 -19.11 -7.80
C SER A 240 -37.14 -20.36 -8.68
N PRO A 241 -37.46 -21.56 -8.14
CA PRO A 241 -37.64 -22.74 -8.95
C PRO A 241 -38.97 -22.58 -9.71
N ALA A 242 -38.89 -22.23 -10.99
CA ALA A 242 -40.00 -22.46 -11.89
C ALA A 242 -39.90 -23.92 -12.34
N ASP A 243 -40.81 -24.74 -11.86
CA ASP A 243 -41.14 -26.05 -12.43
C ASP A 243 -41.48 -25.85 -13.93
N ASP A 244 -40.53 -26.10 -14.82
CA ASP A 244 -40.62 -27.03 -15.96
C ASP A 244 -39.47 -26.80 -16.97
N PRO A 245 -38.93 -27.88 -17.58
CA PRO A 245 -37.81 -27.79 -18.51
C PRO A 245 -38.35 -27.52 -19.92
N SER A 246 -38.42 -26.25 -20.33
CA SER A 246 -38.47 -25.93 -21.76
C SER A 246 -37.17 -25.26 -22.19
N VAL A 247 -36.44 -25.97 -23.03
CA VAL A 247 -35.20 -25.52 -23.66
C VAL A 247 -35.55 -24.40 -24.63
N MET A 248 -35.41 -23.15 -24.18
CA MET A 248 -35.30 -22.00 -25.07
C MET A 248 -34.07 -21.19 -24.68
N SER A 249 -33.25 -20.91 -25.70
CA SER A 249 -31.92 -20.32 -25.61
C SER A 249 -31.87 -19.10 -24.69
N ARG A 250 -31.06 -19.18 -23.63
CA ARG A 250 -30.70 -18.03 -22.77
C ARG A 250 -29.92 -16.99 -23.57
N ARG A 251 -30.62 -16.07 -24.23
CA ARG A 251 -30.13 -14.68 -24.30
C ARG A 251 -30.04 -14.21 -22.85
N GLN A 252 -28.84 -13.82 -22.41
CA GLN A 252 -28.60 -13.20 -21.11
C GLN A 252 -29.63 -12.07 -20.90
N GLN A 253 -30.68 -12.35 -20.12
CA GLN A 253 -31.52 -11.30 -19.57
C GLN A 253 -30.68 -10.61 -18.49
N THR A 254 -29.95 -9.57 -18.90
CA THR A 254 -29.35 -8.63 -17.96
C THR A 254 -30.50 -8.02 -17.17
N LEU A 255 -30.62 -8.36 -15.89
CA LEU A 255 -31.60 -7.72 -14.99
C LEU A 255 -31.47 -6.21 -15.14
N ALA A 256 -32.60 -5.53 -15.35
CA ALA A 256 -32.65 -4.08 -15.41
C ALA A 256 -32.30 -3.50 -14.03
N ILE A 257 -31.01 -3.29 -13.78
CA ILE A 257 -30.53 -2.59 -12.58
C ILE A 257 -31.00 -1.14 -12.72
N THR A 258 -31.88 -0.70 -11.82
CA THR A 258 -32.29 0.70 -11.76
C THR A 258 -31.06 1.61 -11.57
N PRO A 259 -31.00 2.79 -12.20
CA PRO A 259 -29.84 3.71 -12.08
C PRO A 259 -29.48 4.07 -10.64
N GLU A 260 -30.45 4.14 -9.74
CA GLU A 260 -30.26 4.40 -8.31
C GLU A 260 -29.51 3.26 -7.61
N LEU A 261 -29.95 2.01 -7.84
CA LEU A 261 -29.25 0.81 -7.35
C LEU A 261 -27.82 0.73 -7.91
N SER A 262 -27.63 1.10 -9.18
CA SER A 262 -26.29 1.14 -9.80
C SER A 262 -25.37 2.16 -9.11
N ARG A 263 -25.90 3.34 -8.76
CA ARG A 263 -25.16 4.38 -8.03
C ARG A 263 -24.83 3.97 -6.59
N GLU A 264 -25.79 3.40 -5.87
CA GLU A 264 -25.60 2.91 -4.50
C GLU A 264 -24.58 1.75 -4.44
N VAL A 265 -24.66 0.81 -5.38
CA VAL A 265 -23.68 -0.28 -5.55
C VAL A 265 -22.31 0.29 -5.86
N GLY A 266 -22.21 1.26 -6.78
CA GLY A 266 -20.93 1.92 -7.09
C GLY A 266 -20.31 2.62 -5.87
N CYS A 267 -21.12 3.29 -5.04
CA CYS A 267 -20.65 3.90 -3.80
C CYS A 267 -20.21 2.85 -2.77
N THR A 268 -20.99 1.79 -2.60
CA THR A 268 -20.70 0.68 -1.69
C THR A 268 -19.42 -0.04 -2.10
N LEU A 269 -19.20 -0.30 -3.39
CA LEU A 269 -18.00 -0.96 -3.89
C LEU A 269 -16.72 -0.16 -3.59
N LYS A 270 -16.79 1.18 -3.56
CA LYS A 270 -15.65 2.02 -3.14
C LYS A 270 -15.26 1.71 -1.69
N HIS A 271 -16.24 1.63 -0.79
CA HIS A 271 -16.01 1.27 0.61
C HIS A 271 -15.56 -0.19 0.77
N ILE A 272 -16.19 -1.12 0.06
CA ILE A 272 -15.85 -2.54 0.09
C ILE A 272 -14.43 -2.80 -0.43
N SER A 273 -13.89 -1.98 -1.34
CA SER A 273 -12.50 -2.12 -1.80
C SER A 273 -11.48 -2.01 -0.65
N THR A 274 -11.73 -1.11 0.32
CA THR A 274 -10.93 -0.97 1.54
C THR A 274 -11.05 -2.21 2.41
N VAL A 275 -12.29 -2.71 2.60
CA VAL A 275 -12.58 -3.93 3.38
C VAL A 275 -11.84 -5.12 2.79
N VAL A 276 -11.91 -5.33 1.47
CA VAL A 276 -11.22 -6.43 0.78
C VAL A 276 -9.73 -6.42 1.09
N SER A 277 -9.07 -5.26 1.00
CA SER A 277 -7.64 -5.16 1.32
C SER A 277 -7.35 -5.47 2.80
N CYS A 278 -8.17 -4.99 3.73
CA CYS A 278 -8.04 -5.34 5.15
C CYS A 278 -8.25 -6.84 5.41
N THR A 279 -9.24 -7.47 4.77
CA THR A 279 -9.45 -8.92 4.85
C THR A 279 -8.27 -9.68 4.24
N MET A 280 -7.67 -9.18 3.15
CA MET A 280 -6.47 -9.80 2.54
C MET A 280 -5.25 -9.70 3.47
N ILE A 281 -5.06 -8.58 4.18
CA ILE A 281 -4.01 -8.46 5.20
C ILE A 281 -4.18 -9.56 6.26
N ILE A 282 -5.40 -9.69 6.83
CA ILE A 282 -5.69 -10.70 7.84
C ILE A 282 -5.49 -12.12 7.27
N ALA A 283 -6.01 -12.41 6.09
CA ALA A 283 -5.86 -13.71 5.43
C ALA A 283 -4.39 -14.08 5.22
N ASN A 284 -3.58 -13.13 4.71
CA ASN A 284 -2.15 -13.34 4.49
C ASN A 284 -1.40 -13.60 5.80
N LEU A 285 -1.72 -12.86 6.87
CA LEU A 285 -1.11 -13.10 8.18
C LEU A 285 -1.49 -14.47 8.74
N LEU A 286 -2.75 -14.88 8.64
CA LEU A 286 -3.25 -16.18 9.11
C LEU A 286 -2.80 -17.37 8.27
N SER A 287 -2.43 -17.15 7.00
CA SER A 287 -1.92 -18.19 6.11
C SER A 287 -0.67 -18.88 6.66
N PHE A 288 0.09 -18.20 7.53
CA PHE A 288 1.23 -18.76 8.22
C PHE A 288 0.84 -19.27 9.61
N SER A 289 1.04 -20.57 9.85
CA SER A 289 0.57 -21.25 11.07
C SER A 289 1.12 -20.63 12.37
N GLU A 290 2.38 -20.22 12.39
CA GLU A 290 3.01 -19.61 13.57
C GLU A 290 2.34 -18.28 13.98
N ASN A 291 1.80 -17.53 13.02
CA ASN A 291 1.12 -16.27 13.31
C ASN A 291 -0.23 -16.47 14.00
N ARG A 292 -0.90 -17.60 13.74
CA ARG A 292 -2.19 -17.93 14.37
C ARG A 292 -2.06 -17.90 15.88
N THR A 293 -0.98 -18.46 16.41
CA THR A 293 -0.64 -18.42 17.84
C THR A 293 -0.42 -17.00 18.37
N SER A 294 0.19 -16.14 17.56
CA SER A 294 0.50 -14.76 17.95
C SER A 294 -0.74 -13.85 17.91
N MET A 295 -1.76 -14.23 17.15
CA MET A 295 -3.00 -13.48 16.96
C MET A 295 -4.16 -14.02 17.82
N LEU A 296 -3.96 -15.06 18.64
CA LEU A 296 -5.02 -15.74 19.42
C LEU A 296 -5.90 -14.80 20.24
N SER A 297 -5.30 -13.80 20.90
CA SER A 297 -6.04 -12.85 21.74
C SER A 297 -7.01 -11.98 20.95
N LEU A 298 -6.92 -11.98 19.62
CA LEU A 298 -7.77 -11.21 18.71
C LEU A 298 -8.72 -12.13 17.91
N PHE A 299 -8.68 -13.44 18.15
CA PHE A 299 -9.48 -14.40 17.40
C PHE A 299 -10.98 -14.10 17.45
N PRO A 300 -11.59 -13.77 18.61
CA PRO A 300 -13.01 -13.48 18.65
C PRO A 300 -13.40 -12.29 17.77
N GLU A 301 -12.61 -11.21 17.80
CA GLU A 301 -12.84 -10.03 16.97
C GLU A 301 -12.62 -10.34 15.49
N ILE A 302 -11.59 -11.13 15.17
CA ILE A 302 -11.32 -11.57 13.80
C ILE A 302 -12.46 -12.44 13.28
N VAL A 303 -12.91 -13.44 14.05
CA VAL A 303 -14.03 -14.32 13.68
C VAL A 303 -15.30 -13.49 13.43
N CYS A 304 -15.65 -12.61 14.37
CA CYS A 304 -16.81 -11.71 14.20
C CYS A 304 -16.68 -10.84 12.95
N ALA A 305 -15.49 -10.28 12.67
CA ALA A 305 -15.26 -9.46 11.49
C ALA A 305 -15.36 -10.28 10.19
N LEU A 306 -14.85 -11.51 10.17
CA LEU A 306 -14.93 -12.42 9.02
C LEU A 306 -16.36 -12.91 8.77
N GLU A 307 -17.12 -13.23 9.81
CA GLU A 307 -18.55 -13.55 9.70
C GLU A 307 -19.34 -12.40 9.08
N LEU A 308 -19.07 -11.17 9.52
CA LEU A 308 -19.65 -9.97 8.89
C LEU A 308 -19.27 -9.86 7.42
N CYS A 309 -18.02 -10.16 7.04
CA CYS A 309 -17.60 -10.17 5.64
C CYS A 309 -18.38 -11.23 4.82
N LEU A 310 -18.53 -12.44 5.35
CA LEU A 310 -19.24 -13.56 4.70
C LEU A 310 -20.76 -13.29 4.54
N SER A 311 -21.33 -12.50 5.45
CA SER A 311 -22.73 -12.07 5.37
C SER A 311 -22.99 -11.07 4.24
N GLN A 312 -21.96 -10.35 3.76
CA GLN A 312 -22.12 -9.36 2.69
C GLN A 312 -22.29 -9.99 1.32
N LYS A 313 -23.25 -9.47 0.54
CA LYS A 313 -23.59 -9.98 -0.81
C LYS A 313 -23.15 -9.07 -1.94
N VAL A 314 -22.47 -7.98 -1.61
CA VAL A 314 -22.09 -6.94 -2.57
C VAL A 314 -20.78 -7.26 -3.31
N SER A 315 -19.94 -8.16 -2.79
CA SER A 315 -18.64 -8.48 -3.38
C SER A 315 -18.28 -9.96 -3.23
N VAL A 316 -18.14 -10.65 -4.37
CA VAL A 316 -17.64 -12.03 -4.44
C VAL A 316 -16.21 -12.10 -3.91
N ARG A 317 -15.36 -11.12 -4.28
CA ARG A 317 -13.97 -11.09 -3.83
C ARG A 317 -13.85 -10.99 -2.31
N LEU A 318 -14.71 -10.20 -1.67
CA LEU A 318 -14.72 -10.10 -0.20
C LEU A 318 -15.07 -11.45 0.42
N TRP A 319 -16.10 -12.12 -0.11
CA TRP A 319 -16.52 -13.43 0.36
C TRP A 319 -15.42 -14.49 0.20
N GLU A 320 -14.74 -14.54 -0.96
CA GLU A 320 -13.63 -15.48 -1.21
C GLU A 320 -12.49 -15.32 -0.21
N VAL A 321 -12.05 -14.07 -0.01
CA VAL A 321 -10.92 -13.78 0.90
C VAL A 321 -11.32 -14.05 2.35
N ALA A 322 -12.54 -13.66 2.75
CA ALA A 322 -13.03 -13.92 4.10
C ALA A 322 -13.18 -15.42 4.38
N ARG A 323 -13.65 -16.19 3.39
CA ARG A 323 -13.72 -17.65 3.48
C ARG A 323 -12.34 -18.26 3.64
N CYS A 324 -11.38 -17.86 2.80
CA CYS A 324 -9.99 -18.33 2.91
C CYS A 324 -9.38 -18.03 4.29
N ALA A 325 -9.60 -16.82 4.82
CA ALA A 325 -9.13 -16.46 6.17
C ALA A 325 -9.80 -17.32 7.26
N THR A 326 -11.10 -17.59 7.10
CA THR A 326 -11.86 -18.47 8.00
C THR A 326 -11.31 -19.88 7.96
N ASP A 327 -11.03 -20.43 6.77
CA ASP A 327 -10.46 -21.77 6.61
C ASP A 327 -9.11 -21.88 7.34
N TYR A 328 -8.24 -20.86 7.28
CA TYR A 328 -6.97 -20.83 8.03
C TYR A 328 -7.15 -20.87 9.56
N LEU A 329 -8.20 -20.25 10.10
CA LEU A 329 -8.51 -20.34 11.54
C LEU A 329 -8.96 -21.75 11.94
N HIS A 330 -9.66 -22.44 11.05
CA HIS A 330 -10.23 -23.77 11.31
C HIS A 330 -9.25 -24.92 11.02
N GLU A 331 -8.04 -24.63 10.53
CA GLU A 331 -6.99 -25.64 10.37
C GLU A 331 -6.50 -26.20 11.72
N ASP A 332 -6.61 -25.43 12.82
CA ASP A 332 -6.29 -25.86 14.18
C ASP A 332 -7.52 -25.74 15.10
N LYS A 333 -8.51 -26.61 14.88
CA LYS A 333 -9.83 -26.56 15.54
C LYS A 333 -9.74 -26.59 17.07
N THR A 334 -8.83 -27.39 17.62
CA THR A 334 -8.66 -27.53 19.07
C THR A 334 -8.18 -26.25 19.72
N MET A 335 -7.31 -25.49 19.05
CA MET A 335 -6.82 -24.22 19.54
C MET A 335 -7.90 -23.13 19.48
N MET A 336 -8.70 -23.13 18.40
CA MET A 336 -9.79 -22.18 18.22
C MET A 336 -10.92 -22.39 19.24
N GLU A 337 -11.35 -23.63 19.46
CA GLU A 337 -12.39 -23.98 20.43
C GLU A 337 -11.99 -23.60 21.86
N MET A 338 -10.74 -23.88 22.25
CA MET A 338 -10.23 -23.53 23.58
C MET A 338 -10.26 -22.02 23.84
N GLN A 339 -9.92 -21.18 22.84
CA GLN A 339 -9.90 -19.72 23.00
C GLN A 339 -11.31 -19.11 23.03
N LEU A 340 -12.23 -19.59 22.18
CA LEU A 340 -13.63 -19.17 22.22
C LEU A 340 -14.26 -19.49 23.57
N LEU A 341 -13.96 -20.67 24.14
CA LEU A 341 -14.39 -21.05 25.48
C LEU A 341 -13.80 -20.14 26.57
N MET A 342 -12.50 -19.82 26.51
CA MET A 342 -11.88 -18.89 27.47
C MET A 342 -12.42 -17.45 27.40
N HIS A 343 -12.97 -17.01 26.26
CA HIS A 343 -13.61 -15.69 26.14
C HIS A 343 -15.08 -15.68 26.56
N LEU A 344 -15.78 -16.82 26.45
CA LEU A 344 -17.14 -17.00 26.95
C LEU A 344 -17.15 -17.20 28.47
N GLU A 345 -16.10 -17.80 29.01
CA GLU A 345 -15.84 -17.87 30.45
C GLU A 345 -15.15 -16.59 30.93
N SER A 346 -15.92 -15.50 31.08
CA SER A 346 -15.49 -14.35 31.91
C SER A 346 -14.97 -14.86 33.26
N PRO A 347 -13.97 -14.21 33.91
CA PRO A 347 -13.58 -14.59 35.25
C PRO A 347 -14.86 -14.53 36.08
N LYS A 348 -15.25 -15.67 36.68
CA LYS A 348 -16.16 -15.62 37.81
C LYS A 348 -15.52 -14.61 38.75
N LEU A 349 -16.20 -13.48 39.00
CA LEU A 349 -15.90 -12.69 40.17
C LEU A 349 -15.83 -13.72 41.29
N GLU A 350 -14.65 -13.92 41.86
CA GLU A 350 -14.56 -14.58 43.14
C GLU A 350 -15.42 -13.72 44.05
N ASP A 351 -16.61 -14.22 44.38
CA ASP A 351 -17.35 -13.82 45.56
C ASP A 351 -16.38 -14.01 46.73
N ARG A 352 -15.54 -13.00 46.96
CA ARG A 352 -15.01 -12.71 48.28
C ARG A 352 -16.23 -12.35 49.10
N THR A 353 -16.87 -13.40 49.57
CA THR A 353 -17.60 -13.45 50.82
C THR A 353 -16.84 -12.57 51.79
N VAL A 354 -17.38 -11.37 51.98
CA VAL A 354 -17.09 -10.52 53.11
C VAL A 354 -17.39 -11.38 54.31
N THR A 355 -16.34 -11.91 54.94
CA THR A 355 -16.44 -12.56 56.23
C THR A 355 -16.87 -11.50 57.22
N ASN A 356 -18.18 -11.47 57.50
CA ASN A 356 -18.69 -10.90 58.73
C ASN A 356 -17.96 -11.56 59.89
N GLY A 357 -17.30 -10.74 60.70
CA GLY A 357 -16.31 -11.17 61.67
C GLY A 357 -16.87 -11.96 62.84
N VAL A 358 -15.94 -12.52 63.62
CA VAL A 358 -16.13 -12.80 65.04
C VAL A 358 -14.84 -12.42 65.76
N CYS A 359 -15.01 -11.65 66.83
CA CYS A 359 -14.00 -11.29 67.81
C CYS A 359 -13.27 -12.52 68.40
N LYS A 360 -11.95 -12.43 68.53
CA LYS A 360 -11.22 -12.63 69.79
C LYS A 360 -9.81 -12.09 69.68
#